data_AF-A0A356DBF2-F1
#
_entry.id   AF-A0A356DBF2-F1
#
_cell.length_a   1.000
_cell.length_b   1.000
_cell.length_c   1.000
_cell.angle_alpha   90.00
_cell.angle_beta   90.00
_cell.angle_gamma   90.00
#
_symmetry.space_group_name_H-M   'P 1'
#
loop_
_entity.id
_entity.type
_entity.pdbx_description
1 polymer ?
#
loop_
_entity_poly.entity_id
_entity_poly.type
_entity_poly.pdbx_seq_one_letter_code
_entity_poly.pdbx_strand_id
1 'polypeptide(L)'
;MRNLFNTKHRLVKIVESIPDAKAPLGWELCSIIAIGGLTEVGFSKQYSNMLLVISSAGRGLIDCNTGEKIARDYEEYGDWYSSFNLTSMGIGIISNESISISGLCGGGLPVANHYGETLTVASPKWPLEYLIWAPLGKDPLIDRFQEGCLRIMSDFFVCAGFSWNGEFIVAATSSDITIWKRV
;
A
#
# COMPACT_ATOMS: atom_id res chain seq x y z
N MET A 1 -1.58 17.51 35.22
CA MET A 1 -2.47 16.71 34.36
C MET A 1 -3.30 17.63 33.46
N ARG A 2 -2.70 18.23 32.42
CA ARG A 2 -3.42 19.04 31.42
C ARG A 2 -3.60 18.23 30.13
N ASN A 3 -4.83 18.22 29.61
CA ASN A 3 -5.19 18.04 28.19
C ASN A 3 -4.75 16.79 27.42
N LEU A 4 -5.00 15.57 27.94
CA LEU A 4 -4.96 14.37 27.07
C LEU A 4 -6.26 14.18 26.27
N PHE A 5 -7.42 14.51 26.85
CA PHE A 5 -8.72 14.30 26.19
C PHE A 5 -9.00 15.26 25.03
N ASN A 6 -8.45 16.48 25.02
CA ASN A 6 -8.71 17.48 23.97
C ASN A 6 -7.91 17.19 22.67
N THR A 7 -6.78 16.50 22.76
CA THR A 7 -5.84 16.29 21.65
C THR A 7 -6.30 15.22 20.67
N LYS A 8 -6.98 14.17 21.16
CA LYS A 8 -7.53 13.09 20.31
C LYS A 8 -8.58 13.63 19.33
N HIS A 9 -9.48 14.49 19.81
CA HIS A 9 -10.47 15.15 18.96
C HIS A 9 -9.84 16.09 17.93
N ARG A 10 -8.67 16.67 18.23
CA ARG A 10 -7.97 17.56 17.30
C ARG A 10 -7.39 16.79 16.11
N LEU A 11 -6.63 15.72 16.35
CA LEU A 11 -6.02 14.94 15.27
C LEU A 11 -7.07 14.25 14.39
N VAL A 12 -8.15 13.75 15.00
CA VAL A 12 -9.28 13.19 14.24
C VAL A 12 -9.88 14.25 13.31
N LYS A 13 -10.18 15.45 13.81
CA LYS A 13 -10.70 16.56 12.97
C LYS A 13 -9.76 16.95 11.84
N ILE A 14 -8.45 17.03 12.14
CA ILE A 14 -7.38 17.33 11.17
C ILE A 14 -7.38 16.30 10.05
N VAL A 15 -7.43 15.00 10.38
CA VAL A 15 -7.44 13.93 9.37
C VAL A 15 -8.77 13.89 8.60
N GLU A 16 -9.90 14.13 9.27
CA GLU A 16 -11.22 14.14 8.65
C GLU A 16 -11.45 15.34 7.72
N SER A 17 -10.71 16.44 7.88
CA SER A 17 -10.81 17.61 6.99
C SER A 17 -10.04 17.45 5.69
N ILE A 18 -9.20 16.42 5.54
CA ILE A 18 -8.45 16.15 4.33
C ILE A 18 -9.42 15.75 3.20
N PRO A 19 -9.39 16.42 2.05
CA PRO A 19 -10.31 16.15 0.95
C PRO A 19 -10.05 14.79 0.30
N ASP A 20 -11.12 14.19 -0.22
CA ASP A 20 -11.05 12.97 -1.02
C ASP A 20 -10.59 13.25 -2.46
N ALA A 21 -9.81 12.32 -3.02
CA ALA A 21 -9.52 12.27 -4.45
C ALA A 21 -9.42 10.83 -4.92
N LYS A 22 -9.76 10.57 -6.19
CA LYS A 22 -9.57 9.24 -6.80
C LYS A 22 -8.09 8.89 -6.99
N ALA A 23 -7.26 9.90 -7.22
CA ALA A 23 -5.82 9.79 -7.36
C ALA A 23 -5.18 11.12 -6.96
N PRO A 24 -3.93 11.11 -6.46
CA PRO A 24 -3.17 12.33 -6.26
C PRO A 24 -2.88 13.10 -7.55
N LEU A 25 -2.44 14.35 -7.42
CA LEU A 25 -1.91 15.10 -8.56
C LEU A 25 -0.64 14.42 -9.10
N GLY A 26 -0.56 14.20 -10.41
CA GLY A 26 0.58 13.49 -11.04
C GLY A 26 0.50 11.97 -10.90
N TRP A 27 -0.67 11.46 -10.51
CA TRP A 27 -0.96 10.04 -10.36
C TRP A 27 -2.28 9.70 -11.06
N GLU A 28 -2.39 8.48 -11.55
CA GLU A 28 -3.62 7.91 -12.08
C GLU A 28 -3.99 6.61 -11.37
N LEU A 29 -5.29 6.37 -11.19
CA LEU A 29 -5.79 5.08 -10.74
C LEU A 29 -5.66 4.08 -11.90
N CYS A 30 -4.76 3.11 -11.77
CA CYS A 30 -4.45 2.15 -12.83
C CYS A 30 -5.44 0.97 -12.81
N SER A 31 -5.58 0.30 -11.67
CA SER A 31 -6.43 -0.89 -11.57
C SER A 31 -6.91 -1.17 -10.15
N ILE A 32 -8.04 -1.88 -10.08
CA ILE A 32 -8.58 -2.50 -8.85
C ILE A 32 -8.78 -3.97 -9.18
N ILE A 33 -8.13 -4.86 -8.44
CA ILE A 33 -8.04 -6.28 -8.77
C ILE A 33 -8.53 -7.10 -7.59
N ALA A 34 -9.57 -7.92 -7.82
CA ALA A 34 -10.09 -8.84 -6.80
C ALA A 34 -9.12 -10.00 -6.55
N ILE A 35 -8.76 -10.19 -5.28
CA ILE A 35 -7.90 -11.26 -4.78
C ILE A 35 -8.48 -11.74 -3.43
N GLY A 36 -9.31 -12.77 -3.48
CA GLY A 36 -9.92 -13.31 -2.26
C GLY A 36 -8.87 -13.92 -1.33
N GLY A 37 -8.93 -13.55 -0.05
CA GLY A 37 -8.04 -14.07 0.98
C GLY A 37 -6.61 -13.57 0.82
N LEU A 38 -6.42 -12.35 0.32
CA LEU A 38 -5.11 -11.71 0.22
C LEU A 38 -4.51 -11.52 1.61
N THR A 39 -3.25 -11.92 1.78
CA THR A 39 -2.53 -11.87 3.05
C THR A 39 -1.32 -10.97 2.99
N GLU A 40 -0.60 -10.98 1.86
CA GLU A 40 0.68 -10.27 1.71
C GLU A 40 0.85 -9.77 0.28
N VAL A 41 1.61 -8.68 0.14
CA VAL A 41 2.09 -8.19 -1.16
C VAL A 41 3.57 -7.81 -1.08
N GLY A 42 4.26 -7.75 -2.20
CA GLY A 42 5.64 -7.29 -2.25
C GLY A 42 6.08 -6.88 -3.65
N PHE A 43 6.74 -5.73 -3.76
CA PHE A 43 7.33 -5.28 -5.02
C PHE A 43 8.69 -5.93 -5.26
N SER A 44 8.94 -6.31 -6.51
CA SER A 44 10.29 -6.65 -6.96
C SER A 44 11.19 -5.41 -6.96
N LYS A 45 12.43 -5.59 -6.53
CA LYS A 45 13.50 -4.57 -6.60
C LYS A 45 14.17 -4.57 -7.98
N GLN A 46 14.14 -5.70 -8.68
CA GLN A 46 14.72 -5.83 -10.02
C GLN A 46 13.77 -5.35 -11.12
N TYR A 47 12.47 -5.57 -10.95
CA TYR A 47 11.39 -5.22 -11.87
C TYR A 47 10.33 -4.41 -11.11
N SER A 48 10.51 -3.10 -11.01
CA SER A 48 9.76 -2.24 -10.08
C SER A 48 8.25 -2.18 -10.31
N ASN A 49 7.78 -2.51 -11.52
CA ASN A 49 6.36 -2.61 -11.86
C ASN A 49 5.75 -3.99 -11.53
N MET A 50 6.52 -4.92 -11.00
CA MET A 50 6.06 -6.26 -10.66
C MET A 50 5.68 -6.35 -9.19
N LEU A 51 4.42 -6.71 -8.95
CA LEU A 51 3.87 -6.93 -7.63
C LEU A 51 3.57 -8.42 -7.44
N LEU A 52 4.30 -9.04 -6.51
CA LEU A 52 3.95 -10.35 -5.98
C LEU A 52 2.78 -10.19 -5.01
N VAL A 53 1.75 -11.01 -5.15
CA VAL A 53 0.61 -11.10 -4.25
C VAL A 53 0.51 -12.50 -3.68
N ILE A 54 0.24 -12.62 -2.39
CA ILE A 54 0.07 -13.90 -1.69
C ILE A 54 -1.32 -13.92 -1.06
N SER A 55 -2.01 -15.02 -1.26
CA SER A 55 -3.37 -15.25 -0.79
C SER A 55 -3.49 -16.65 -0.17
N SER A 56 -4.64 -16.94 0.43
CA SER A 56 -4.97 -18.29 0.91
C SER A 56 -4.95 -19.36 -0.18
N ALA A 57 -5.00 -18.99 -1.47
CA ALA A 57 -4.93 -19.90 -2.60
C ALA A 57 -3.53 -19.93 -3.26
N GLY A 58 -2.47 -19.52 -2.58
CA GLY A 58 -1.11 -19.40 -3.11
C GLY A 58 -0.76 -18.00 -3.60
N ARG A 59 0.17 -17.88 -4.55
CA ARG A 59 0.75 -16.60 -4.99
C ARG A 59 0.51 -16.27 -6.47
N GLY A 60 0.50 -14.98 -6.80
CA GLY A 60 0.35 -14.45 -8.15
C GLY A 60 1.32 -13.30 -8.41
N LEU A 61 1.57 -13.01 -9.68
CA LEU A 61 2.40 -11.91 -10.11
C LEU A 61 1.58 -10.98 -11.01
N ILE A 62 1.61 -9.69 -10.71
CA ILE A 62 0.82 -8.67 -11.38
C ILE A 62 1.76 -7.62 -11.98
N ASP A 63 1.49 -7.21 -13.22
CA ASP A 63 2.11 -6.03 -13.82
C ASP A 63 1.31 -4.79 -13.42
N CYS A 64 1.89 -3.92 -12.60
CA CYS A 64 1.25 -2.70 -12.13
C CYS A 64 1.02 -1.65 -13.22
N ASN A 65 1.62 -1.79 -14.41
CA ASN A 65 1.31 -0.90 -15.54
C ASN A 65 -0.05 -1.17 -16.16
N THR A 66 -0.47 -2.43 -16.18
CA THR A 66 -1.67 -2.88 -16.90
C THR A 66 -2.74 -3.44 -15.96
N GLY A 67 -2.36 -3.83 -14.75
CA GLY A 67 -3.18 -4.60 -13.82
C GLY A 67 -3.33 -6.07 -14.21
N GLU A 68 -2.58 -6.56 -15.20
CA GLU A 68 -2.69 -7.93 -15.67
C GLU A 68 -1.96 -8.92 -14.75
N LYS A 69 -2.56 -10.09 -14.57
CA LYS A 69 -1.94 -11.22 -13.87
C LYS A 69 -1.05 -11.98 -14.84
N ILE A 70 0.26 -11.85 -14.69
CA ILE A 70 1.24 -12.41 -15.62
C ILE A 70 1.74 -13.81 -15.23
N ALA A 71 1.62 -14.18 -13.95
CA ALA A 71 1.93 -15.52 -13.48
C ALA A 71 1.06 -15.91 -12.28
N ARG A 72 0.83 -17.22 -12.13
CA ARG A 72 0.04 -17.78 -11.04
C ARG A 72 0.61 -19.12 -10.60
N ASP A 73 0.78 -19.28 -9.30
CA ASP A 73 1.18 -20.52 -8.65
C ASP A 73 0.15 -20.85 -7.55
N TYR A 74 -0.52 -21.99 -7.69
CA TYR A 74 -1.61 -22.43 -6.83
C TYR A 74 -1.14 -23.20 -5.58
N GLU A 75 0.16 -23.40 -5.41
CA GLU A 75 0.67 -23.99 -4.17
C GLU A 75 0.36 -23.05 -2.99
N GLU A 76 -0.37 -23.56 -1.99
CA GLU A 76 -0.80 -22.79 -0.82
C GLU A 76 0.27 -22.75 0.28
N TYR A 77 1.04 -23.85 0.40
CA TYR A 77 2.08 -24.03 1.41
C TYR A 77 3.35 -24.51 0.73
N GLY A 78 4.41 -23.72 0.79
CA GLY A 78 5.72 -24.15 0.30
C GLY A 78 6.85 -23.34 0.91
N ASP A 79 8.07 -23.83 0.72
CA ASP A 79 9.31 -23.21 1.22
C ASP A 79 9.60 -21.85 0.58
N TRP A 80 8.80 -21.47 -0.41
CA TRP A 80 8.80 -20.16 -1.04
C TRP A 80 8.22 -19.05 -0.16
N TYR A 81 7.61 -19.35 0.99
CA TYR A 81 7.05 -18.36 1.91
C TYR A 81 7.69 -18.44 3.29
N SER A 82 8.13 -17.28 3.82
CA SER A 82 8.65 -17.18 5.17
C SER A 82 8.01 -16.00 5.90
N SER A 83 6.97 -16.27 6.69
CA SER A 83 6.31 -15.27 7.54
C SER A 83 7.24 -14.65 8.58
N PHE A 84 8.18 -15.43 9.12
CA PHE A 84 9.13 -14.94 10.12
C PHE A 84 10.18 -13.99 9.52
N ASN A 85 10.71 -14.33 8.34
CA ASN A 85 11.69 -13.49 7.66
C ASN A 85 11.04 -12.37 6.84
N LEU A 86 9.71 -12.37 6.75
CA LEU A 86 8.92 -11.42 5.95
C LEU A 86 9.39 -11.42 4.48
N THR A 87 9.58 -12.62 3.94
CA THR A 87 10.00 -12.83 2.56
C THR A 87 9.20 -13.89 1.84
N SER A 88 9.16 -13.79 0.52
CA SER A 88 8.67 -14.83 -0.37
C SER A 88 9.49 -14.91 -1.65
N MET A 89 9.75 -16.11 -2.15
CA MET A 89 10.34 -16.28 -3.47
C MET A 89 9.36 -15.76 -4.53
N GLY A 90 9.87 -15.06 -5.53
CA GLY A 90 9.08 -14.65 -6.68
C GLY A 90 8.63 -15.83 -7.54
N ILE A 91 7.82 -15.52 -8.57
CA ILE A 91 7.41 -16.46 -9.62
C ILE A 91 7.58 -15.80 -10.99
N GLY A 92 7.42 -16.57 -12.07
CA GLY A 92 7.51 -16.03 -13.43
C GLY A 92 8.84 -15.31 -13.66
N ILE A 93 8.80 -14.09 -14.20
CA ILE A 93 10.01 -13.32 -14.53
C ILE A 93 10.85 -12.92 -13.30
N ILE A 94 10.28 -12.97 -12.10
CA ILE A 94 10.97 -12.65 -10.83
C ILE A 94 11.29 -13.90 -10.00
N SER A 95 11.27 -15.10 -10.60
CA SER A 95 11.44 -16.38 -9.89
C SER A 95 12.76 -16.53 -9.12
N ASN A 96 13.78 -15.73 -9.47
CA ASN A 96 15.11 -15.77 -8.86
C ASN A 96 15.30 -14.70 -7.77
N GLU A 97 14.24 -13.99 -7.39
CA GLU A 97 14.28 -12.93 -6.39
C GLU A 97 13.54 -13.33 -5.11
N SER A 98 14.18 -13.11 -3.97
CA SER A 98 13.51 -13.14 -2.67
C SER A 98 12.90 -11.78 -2.39
N ILE A 99 11.57 -11.72 -2.44
CA ILE A 99 10.76 -10.51 -2.31
C ILE A 99 10.48 -10.24 -0.84
N SER A 100 10.76 -9.02 -0.38
CA SER A 100 10.27 -8.56 0.93
C SER A 100 8.76 -8.31 0.85
N ILE A 101 8.02 -8.90 1.78
CA ILE A 101 6.55 -8.85 1.79
C ILE A 101 6.03 -7.97 2.92
N SER A 102 4.80 -7.47 2.72
CA SER A 102 4.05 -6.69 3.70
C SER A 102 2.59 -7.14 3.73
N GLY A 103 2.05 -7.23 4.95
CA GLY A 103 0.67 -7.65 5.15
C GLY A 103 0.42 -8.19 6.57
N LEU A 104 -0.35 -9.27 6.67
CA LEU A 104 -0.85 -9.78 7.96
C LEU A 104 0.26 -10.19 8.95
N CYS A 105 1.38 -10.71 8.45
CA CYS A 105 2.52 -11.08 9.29
C CYS A 105 3.45 -9.91 9.62
N GLY A 106 3.20 -8.71 9.08
CA GLY A 106 3.99 -7.51 9.31
C GLY A 106 4.70 -7.03 8.05
N GLY A 107 5.99 -6.69 8.18
CA GLY A 107 6.78 -6.14 7.07
C GLY A 107 6.52 -4.66 6.83
N GLY A 108 6.75 -4.23 5.59
CA GLY A 108 6.52 -2.85 5.20
C GLY A 108 6.90 -2.58 3.76
N LEU A 109 6.10 -1.72 3.13
CA LEU A 109 6.42 -1.08 1.87
C LEU A 109 6.98 0.33 2.14
N PRO A 110 7.78 0.91 1.22
CA PRO A 110 8.17 2.31 1.32
C PRO A 110 6.96 3.24 1.53
N VAL A 111 7.05 4.12 2.53
CA VAL A 111 6.01 5.15 2.82
C VAL A 111 6.38 6.52 2.27
N ALA A 112 7.55 6.64 1.67
CA ALA A 112 8.02 7.83 0.97
C ALA A 112 8.74 7.41 -0.31
N ASN A 113 8.65 8.24 -1.35
CA ASN A 113 9.39 8.02 -2.60
C ASN A 113 10.50 9.07 -2.79
N HIS A 114 11.32 8.89 -3.84
CA HIS A 114 12.41 9.82 -4.15
C HIS A 114 11.95 11.18 -4.69
N TYR A 115 10.66 11.34 -4.98
CA TYR A 115 10.04 12.65 -5.26
C TYR A 115 9.66 13.41 -3.98
N GLY A 116 9.82 12.78 -2.82
CA GLY A 116 9.52 13.33 -1.49
C GLY A 116 8.03 13.33 -1.14
N GLU A 117 7.22 12.65 -1.93
CA GLU A 117 5.81 12.38 -1.62
C GLU A 117 5.75 11.29 -0.54
N THR A 118 4.74 11.36 0.33
CA THR A 118 4.57 10.41 1.44
C THR A 118 3.17 9.83 1.51
N LEU A 119 3.06 8.64 2.10
CA LEU A 119 1.82 7.97 2.41
C LEU A 119 1.68 7.85 3.93
N THR A 120 0.48 8.17 4.43
CA THR A 120 0.11 7.98 5.83
C THR A 120 -1.18 7.16 5.89
N VAL A 121 -1.15 6.06 6.62
CA VAL A 121 -2.36 5.33 7.01
C VAL A 121 -2.80 5.83 8.39
N ALA A 122 -4.04 6.30 8.49
CA ALA A 122 -4.62 6.79 9.73
C ALA A 122 -6.02 6.22 9.95
N SER A 123 -6.36 5.84 11.19
CA SER A 123 -7.63 5.19 11.51
C SER A 123 -8.50 6.08 12.43
N PRO A 124 -8.98 7.25 11.96
CA PRO A 124 -9.77 8.18 12.79
C PRO A 124 -11.11 7.57 13.22
N LYS A 125 -11.60 6.58 12.46
CA LYS A 125 -12.85 5.83 12.69
C LYS A 125 -12.59 4.33 12.72
N TRP A 126 -11.58 3.90 13.50
CA TRP A 126 -11.23 2.49 13.63
C TRP A 126 -12.48 1.59 13.76
N PRO A 127 -12.57 0.47 13.01
CA PRO A 127 -11.51 -0.15 12.21
C PRO A 127 -11.32 0.43 10.80
N LEU A 128 -12.13 1.42 10.39
CA LEU A 128 -11.96 2.04 9.08
C LEU A 128 -10.72 2.95 9.06
N GLU A 129 -9.90 2.78 8.03
CA GLU A 129 -8.64 3.49 7.85
C GLU A 129 -8.68 4.36 6.60
N TYR A 130 -7.86 5.41 6.61
CA TYR A 130 -7.67 6.35 5.52
C TYR A 130 -6.24 6.23 5.01
N LEU A 131 -6.07 6.01 3.71
CA LEU A 131 -4.79 6.15 3.03
C LEU A 131 -4.69 7.58 2.51
N ILE A 132 -3.71 8.31 3.02
CA ILE A 132 -3.53 9.73 2.73
C ILE A 132 -2.20 9.91 2.02
N TRP A 133 -2.24 10.55 0.86
CA TRP A 133 -1.06 10.99 0.13
C TRP A 133 -0.75 12.45 0.48
N ALA A 134 0.53 12.75 0.66
CA ALA A 134 1.02 14.11 0.89
C ALA A 134 2.13 14.46 -0.11
N PRO A 135 2.10 15.65 -0.73
CA PRO A 135 3.16 16.09 -1.61
C PRO A 135 4.44 16.43 -0.83
N LEU A 136 5.51 16.72 -1.58
CA LEU A 136 6.81 17.12 -1.03
C LEU A 136 6.67 18.21 0.05
N GLY A 137 7.22 17.92 1.23
CA GLY A 137 7.28 18.87 2.34
C GLY A 137 5.95 19.15 3.04
N LYS A 138 4.91 18.35 2.75
CA LYS A 138 3.61 18.41 3.41
C LYS A 138 3.44 17.26 4.40
N ASP A 139 2.55 17.45 5.37
CA ASP A 139 2.28 16.49 6.44
C ASP A 139 0.78 16.45 6.74
N PRO A 140 0.11 15.29 6.61
CA PRO A 140 -1.32 15.19 6.82
C PRO A 140 -1.75 15.29 8.29
N LEU A 141 -0.83 15.18 9.25
CA LEU A 141 -1.10 15.22 10.69
C LEU A 141 -0.83 16.60 11.30
N ILE A 142 -0.24 17.52 10.53
CA ILE A 142 0.06 18.89 10.95
C ILE A 142 -0.74 19.89 10.11
N ASP A 143 -1.79 20.45 10.70
CA ASP A 143 -2.74 21.40 10.09
C ASP A 143 -2.09 22.46 9.15
N ARG A 144 -1.05 23.16 9.61
CA ARG A 144 -0.34 24.18 8.80
C ARG A 144 0.42 23.65 7.58
N PHE A 145 0.61 22.33 7.48
CA PHE A 145 1.32 21.65 6.40
C PHE A 145 0.41 20.69 5.62
N GLN A 146 -0.91 20.76 5.79
CA GLN A 146 -1.86 19.88 5.10
C GLN A 146 -2.20 20.27 3.66
N GLU A 147 -1.86 21.48 3.25
CA GLU A 147 -2.21 21.98 1.92
C GLU A 147 -1.71 21.02 0.82
N GLY A 148 -2.65 20.49 0.03
CA GLY A 148 -2.37 19.55 -1.05
C GLY A 148 -2.38 18.07 -0.65
N CYS A 149 -2.50 17.74 0.64
CA CYS A 149 -2.73 16.36 1.08
C CYS A 149 -4.11 15.87 0.63
N LEU A 150 -4.20 14.60 0.23
CA LEU A 150 -5.41 13.99 -0.32
C LEU A 150 -5.65 12.62 0.32
N ARG A 151 -6.89 12.35 0.75
CA ARG A 151 -7.33 11.00 1.09
C ARG A 151 -7.67 10.28 -0.21
N ILE A 152 -6.90 9.22 -0.52
CA ILE A 152 -7.02 8.52 -1.81
C ILE A 152 -7.81 7.21 -1.71
N MET A 153 -7.91 6.65 -0.51
CA MET A 153 -8.74 5.47 -0.24
C MET A 153 -9.15 5.45 1.24
N SER A 154 -10.30 4.85 1.51
CA SER A 154 -10.72 4.50 2.86
C SER A 154 -11.21 3.06 2.88
N ASP A 155 -10.56 2.22 3.66
CA ASP A 155 -10.88 0.79 3.74
C ASP A 155 -10.25 0.12 4.98
N PHE A 156 -10.36 -1.20 5.06
CA PHE A 156 -9.70 -2.07 6.03
C PHE A 156 -8.41 -2.61 5.43
N PHE A 157 -7.32 -1.85 5.54
CA PHE A 157 -6.07 -2.20 4.87
C PHE A 157 -5.37 -3.36 5.55
N VAL A 158 -4.83 -4.25 4.74
CA VAL A 158 -3.80 -5.21 5.12
C VAL A 158 -2.43 -4.53 5.08
N CYS A 159 -2.16 -3.77 4.02
CA CYS A 159 -1.00 -2.89 3.92
C CYS A 159 -1.20 -1.84 2.82
N ALA A 160 -0.35 -0.82 2.80
CA ALA A 160 -0.25 0.13 1.70
C ALA A 160 1.16 0.71 1.62
N GLY A 161 1.58 1.13 0.42
CA GLY A 161 2.86 1.79 0.23
C GLY A 161 3.27 1.93 -1.23
N PHE A 162 4.45 2.49 -1.45
CA PHE A 162 5.04 2.66 -2.78
C PHE A 162 5.78 1.42 -3.27
N SER A 163 6.01 1.34 -4.59
CA SER A 163 7.08 0.51 -5.15
C SER A 163 8.46 1.03 -4.74
N TRP A 164 9.49 0.20 -4.88
CA TRP A 164 10.87 0.58 -4.52
C TRP A 164 11.43 1.75 -5.34
N ASN A 165 10.92 1.96 -6.56
CA ASN A 165 11.23 3.12 -7.38
C ASN A 165 10.21 4.26 -7.21
N GLY A 166 9.22 4.15 -6.32
CA GLY A 166 8.32 5.25 -6.04
C GLY A 166 7.31 5.62 -7.14
N GLU A 167 7.19 4.83 -8.21
CA GLU A 167 6.31 5.10 -9.36
C GLU A 167 4.94 4.43 -9.27
N PHE A 168 4.76 3.50 -8.33
CA PHE A 168 3.49 2.85 -8.06
C PHE A 168 3.11 3.01 -6.60
N ILE A 169 1.81 3.10 -6.32
CA ILE A 169 1.23 2.95 -4.99
C ILE A 169 0.36 1.70 -5.04
N VAL A 170 0.44 0.86 -4.00
CA VAL A 170 -0.52 -0.21 -3.75
C VAL A 170 -1.23 0.03 -2.42
N ALA A 171 -2.53 -0.22 -2.41
CA ALA A 171 -3.31 -0.43 -1.19
C ALA A 171 -3.95 -1.81 -1.28
N ALA A 172 -3.72 -2.65 -0.28
CA ALA A 172 -4.19 -4.02 -0.23
C ALA A 172 -5.21 -4.18 0.89
N THR A 173 -6.33 -4.85 0.60
CA THR A 173 -7.33 -5.31 1.57
C THR A 173 -7.27 -6.84 1.66
N SER A 174 -8.21 -7.48 2.35
CA SER A 174 -8.32 -8.95 2.32
C SER A 174 -8.99 -9.51 1.05
N SER A 175 -9.59 -8.64 0.23
CA SER A 175 -10.39 -9.02 -0.95
C SER A 175 -9.87 -8.47 -2.27
N ASP A 176 -9.02 -7.45 -2.25
CA ASP A 176 -8.56 -6.77 -3.45
C ASP A 176 -7.26 -6.00 -3.21
N ILE A 177 -6.69 -5.55 -4.32
CA ILE A 177 -5.66 -4.51 -4.35
C ILE A 177 -6.13 -3.36 -5.24
N THR A 178 -5.73 -2.15 -4.85
CA THR A 178 -5.84 -0.94 -5.67
C THR A 178 -4.45 -0.43 -6.01
N ILE A 179 -4.22 -0.14 -7.29
CA ILE A 179 -2.93 0.31 -7.82
C ILE A 179 -3.07 1.69 -8.42
N TRP A 180 -2.22 2.62 -8.00
CA TRP A 180 -2.01 3.89 -8.67
C TRP A 180 -0.64 3.91 -9.33
N LYS A 181 -0.56 4.59 -10.46
CA LYS A 181 0.66 4.77 -11.24
C LYS A 181 0.95 6.26 -11.41
N ARG A 182 2.23 6.62 -11.37
CA ARG A 182 2.68 7.99 -11.64
C ARG A 182 2.60 8.31 -13.15
N VAL A 183 2.19 9.53 -13.49
CA VAL A 183 2.13 10.05 -14.88
C VAL A 183 3.19 11.10 -15.18
#